data_AF-A0A974D488-F1
#
_entry.id   AF-A0A974D488-F1
#
_cell.length_a   1.000
_cell.length_b   1.000
_cell.length_c   1.000
_cell.angle_alpha   90.00
_cell.angle_beta   90.00
_cell.angle_gamma   90.00
#
_symmetry.space_group_name_H-M   'P 1'
#
loop_
_entity.id
_entity.type
_entity.pdbx_description
1 polymer ?
#
loop_
_entity_poly.entity_id
_entity_poly.type
_entity_poly.pdbx_seq_one_letter_code
_entity_poly.pdbx_strand_id
1 'polypeptide(L)'
;MGKSRARRFKPGVFDPTLPVRQSNGLGEQENSETPSLQAEELLQKLQSPSPEVREFACASISKLVQQKKVIPSFLQRDAVRCLGPLLLDPCLTVRETAAGALRNLSTCGGFDVCDDMVSRDVMTPLVALLRE
;
A
#
# COMPACT_ATOMS: atom_id res chain seq x y z
N MET A 1 6.77 -12.70 -47.60
CA MET A 1 6.75 -12.68 -46.13
C MET A 1 8.13 -12.30 -45.60
N GLY A 2 8.19 -11.30 -44.70
CA GLY A 2 9.31 -11.12 -43.76
C GLY A 2 10.52 -10.27 -44.22
N LYS A 3 10.50 -8.95 -43.93
CA LYS A 3 11.70 -8.16 -43.57
C LYS A 3 11.31 -7.03 -42.61
N SER A 4 11.36 -7.30 -41.30
CA SER A 4 11.19 -6.26 -40.26
C SER A 4 12.51 -5.53 -40.05
N ARG A 5 12.52 -4.21 -40.27
CA ARG A 5 13.70 -3.34 -40.06
C ARG A 5 13.84 -3.04 -38.57
N ALA A 6 14.94 -3.47 -37.95
CA ALA A 6 15.27 -3.11 -36.57
C ALA A 6 15.59 -1.61 -36.45
N ARG A 7 14.90 -0.90 -35.54
CA ARG A 7 15.23 0.49 -35.18
C ARG A 7 16.38 0.49 -34.18
N ARG A 8 17.50 1.12 -34.54
CA ARG A 8 18.64 1.31 -33.63
C ARG A 8 18.27 2.33 -32.56
N PHE A 9 18.45 1.97 -31.29
CA PHE A 9 18.36 2.89 -30.17
C PHE A 9 19.57 3.84 -30.20
N LYS A 10 19.34 5.15 -30.15
CA LYS A 10 20.41 6.14 -29.94
C LYS A 10 20.46 6.46 -28.44
N PRO A 11 21.63 6.42 -27.79
CA PRO A 11 21.75 6.90 -26.41
C PRO A 11 21.54 8.42 -26.39
N GLY A 12 20.72 8.91 -25.46
CA GLY A 12 20.60 10.34 -25.19
C GLY A 12 21.90 10.85 -24.58
N VAL A 13 22.47 11.91 -25.17
CA VAL A 13 23.62 12.61 -24.62
C VAL A 13 23.12 13.39 -23.40
N PHE A 14 23.72 13.11 -22.23
CA PHE A 14 23.41 13.82 -21.00
C PHE A 14 24.30 15.07 -20.94
N ASP A 15 23.69 16.25 -20.92
CA ASP A 15 24.38 17.53 -20.87
C ASP A 15 24.01 18.25 -19.55
N PRO A 16 24.96 18.46 -18.61
CA PRO A 16 24.65 18.80 -17.22
C PRO A 16 24.34 20.29 -16.95
N THR A 17 24.22 21.14 -17.98
CA THR A 17 24.11 22.61 -17.79
C THR A 17 22.83 23.27 -18.30
N LEU A 18 21.77 22.53 -18.64
CA LEU A 18 20.47 23.13 -18.97
C LEU A 18 19.57 23.30 -17.74
N PRO A 19 18.88 24.44 -17.55
CA PRO A 19 17.94 24.61 -16.46
C PRO A 19 16.73 23.71 -16.68
N VAL A 20 16.38 22.94 -15.63
CA VAL A 20 15.23 22.03 -15.61
C VAL A 20 13.96 22.84 -15.92
N ARG A 21 13.44 22.68 -17.15
CA ARG A 21 12.08 23.09 -17.46
C ARG A 21 11.15 22.16 -16.70
N GLN A 22 10.49 22.69 -15.66
CA GLN A 22 9.30 22.07 -15.08
C GLN A 22 8.29 21.87 -16.20
N SER A 23 8.08 20.63 -16.60
CA SER A 23 6.94 20.25 -17.43
C SER A 23 5.68 20.32 -16.56
N ASN A 24 5.13 21.52 -16.44
CA ASN A 24 3.70 21.69 -16.16
C ASN A 24 2.93 21.30 -17.43
N GLY A 25 2.03 20.33 -17.30
CA GLY A 25 0.96 20.11 -18.26
C GLY A 25 1.02 18.81 -19.05
N LEU A 26 0.76 17.68 -18.39
CA LEU A 26 -0.07 16.63 -18.96
C LEU A 26 -1.16 16.33 -17.93
N GLY A 27 -2.41 16.51 -18.35
CA GLY A 27 -3.57 16.58 -17.48
C GLY A 27 -3.65 15.43 -16.47
N GLU A 28 -3.97 15.81 -15.24
CA GLU A 28 -4.45 14.92 -14.19
C GLU A 28 -5.83 14.38 -14.62
N GLN A 29 -5.85 13.42 -15.53
CA GLN A 29 -6.82 12.34 -15.43
C GLN A 29 -6.23 11.37 -14.42
N GLU A 30 -6.38 11.68 -13.13
CA GLU A 30 -6.23 10.68 -12.09
C GLU A 30 -7.28 9.59 -12.39
N ASN A 31 -6.84 8.50 -13.00
CA ASN A 31 -7.64 7.30 -13.12
C ASN A 31 -7.91 6.80 -11.69
N SER A 32 -9.06 7.18 -11.12
CA SER A 32 -9.49 6.84 -9.77
C SER A 32 -9.56 5.33 -9.51
N GLU A 33 -9.50 4.53 -10.58
CA GLU A 33 -9.44 3.07 -10.53
C GLU A 33 -8.06 2.53 -10.11
N THR A 34 -6.96 3.25 -10.37
CA THR A 34 -5.62 2.72 -10.09
C THR A 34 -5.34 2.46 -8.61
N PRO A 35 -5.66 3.37 -7.67
CA PRO A 35 -5.41 3.12 -6.24
C PRO A 35 -6.40 2.13 -5.65
N SER A 36 -7.59 2.00 -6.25
CA SER A 36 -8.64 1.11 -5.75
C SER A 36 -8.40 -0.34 -6.16
N LEU A 37 -7.92 -0.59 -7.38
CA LEU A 37 -7.48 -1.91 -7.84
C LEU A 37 -6.25 -2.39 -7.07
N GLN A 38 -5.27 -1.50 -6.84
CA GLN A 38 -4.08 -1.82 -6.07
C GLN A 38 -4.42 -2.16 -4.61
N ALA A 39 -5.34 -1.42 -3.98
CA ALA A 39 -5.80 -1.74 -2.63
C ALA A 39 -6.47 -3.13 -2.57
N GLU A 40 -7.34 -3.44 -3.52
CA GLU A 40 -7.99 -4.77 -3.61
C GLU A 40 -6.96 -5.90 -3.74
N GLU A 41 -6.01 -5.77 -4.66
CA GLU A 41 -5.00 -6.81 -4.89
C GLU A 41 -4.17 -7.08 -3.62
N LEU A 42 -3.75 -6.02 -2.93
CA LEU A 42 -2.97 -6.16 -1.70
C LEU A 42 -3.78 -6.78 -0.57
N LEU A 43 -5.04 -6.39 -0.39
CA LEU A 43 -5.92 -6.95 0.63
C LEU A 43 -6.21 -8.44 0.37
N GLN A 44 -6.34 -8.85 -0.90
CA GLN A 44 -6.45 -10.27 -1.26
C GLN A 44 -5.18 -11.06 -0.91
N LYS A 45 -3.99 -10.49 -1.14
CA LYS A 45 -2.70 -11.15 -0.79
C LYS A 45 -2.54 -11.38 0.72
N LEU A 46 -3.21 -10.61 1.58
CA LEU A 46 -3.22 -10.85 3.03
C LEU A 46 -3.82 -12.22 3.41
N GLN A 47 -4.64 -12.83 2.55
CA GLN A 47 -5.23 -14.16 2.78
C GLN A 47 -4.39 -15.30 2.19
N SER A 48 -3.19 -15.02 1.68
CA SER A 48 -2.31 -16.03 1.11
C SER A 48 -1.87 -17.06 2.16
N PRO A 49 -1.75 -18.36 1.81
CA PRO A 49 -1.16 -19.36 2.71
C PRO A 49 0.33 -19.10 2.98
N SER A 50 1.04 -18.42 2.07
CA SER A 50 2.46 -18.09 2.24
C SER A 50 2.63 -16.90 3.19
N PRO A 51 3.37 -17.04 4.30
CA PRO A 51 3.67 -15.93 5.21
C PRO A 51 4.45 -14.81 4.52
N GLU A 52 5.34 -15.14 3.58
CA GLU A 52 6.12 -14.17 2.82
C GLU A 52 5.23 -13.26 1.98
N VAL A 53 4.17 -13.80 1.38
CA VAL A 53 3.20 -13.01 0.60
C VAL A 53 2.36 -12.12 1.52
N ARG A 54 1.97 -12.59 2.70
CA ARG A 54 1.23 -11.78 3.68
C ARG A 54 2.10 -10.64 4.23
N GLU A 55 3.35 -10.93 4.57
CA GLU A 55 4.34 -9.94 5.01
C GLU A 55 4.55 -8.88 3.94
N PHE A 56 4.78 -9.30 2.68
CA PHE A 56 4.92 -8.39 1.55
C PHE A 56 3.70 -7.49 1.38
N ALA A 57 2.50 -8.04 1.50
CA ALA A 57 1.26 -7.28 1.42
C ALA A 57 1.15 -6.27 2.57
N CYS A 58 1.40 -6.68 3.82
CA CYS A 58 1.42 -5.79 4.98
C CYS A 58 2.42 -4.63 4.80
N ALA A 59 3.65 -4.95 4.41
CA ALA A 59 4.70 -3.95 4.16
C ALA A 59 4.33 -2.99 3.02
N SER A 60 3.73 -3.51 1.94
CA SER A 60 3.27 -2.70 0.82
C SER A 60 2.13 -1.75 1.23
N ILE A 61 1.14 -2.25 1.98
CA ILE A 61 0.06 -1.42 2.52
C ILE A 61 0.64 -0.36 3.46
N SER A 62 1.52 -0.75 4.38
CA SER A 62 2.20 0.16 5.33
C SER A 62 2.94 1.30 4.63
N LYS A 63 3.55 1.04 3.46
CA LYS A 63 4.18 2.06 2.63
C LYS A 63 3.16 2.97 1.94
N LEU A 64 2.10 2.39 1.38
CA LEU A 64 1.09 3.14 0.61
C LEU A 64 0.27 4.08 1.49
N VAL A 65 -0.19 3.61 2.66
CA VAL A 65 -1.07 4.40 3.54
C VAL A 65 -0.39 5.64 4.15
N GLN A 66 0.93 5.77 4.00
CA GLN A 66 1.63 7.03 4.29
C GLN A 66 1.20 8.17 3.35
N GLN A 67 0.70 7.83 2.16
CA GLN A 67 0.10 8.78 1.23
C GLN A 67 -1.39 8.95 1.57
N LYS A 68 -1.76 10.03 2.28
CA LYS A 68 -3.13 10.24 2.76
C LYS A 68 -4.22 10.03 1.69
N LYS A 69 -3.93 10.36 0.42
CA LYS A 69 -4.86 10.20 -0.70
C LYS A 69 -5.29 8.76 -0.99
N VAL A 70 -4.49 7.75 -0.62
CA VAL A 70 -4.83 6.34 -0.85
C VAL A 70 -5.58 5.70 0.32
N ILE A 71 -5.58 6.34 1.51
CA ILE A 71 -6.25 5.79 2.70
C ILE A 71 -7.74 5.48 2.44
N PRO A 72 -8.53 6.35 1.79
CA PRO A 72 -9.93 6.06 1.52
C PRO A 72 -10.14 4.78 0.70
N SER A 73 -9.26 4.45 -0.25
CA SER A 73 -9.43 3.24 -1.07
C SER A 73 -9.19 1.95 -0.28
N PHE A 74 -8.39 2.01 0.79
CA PHE A 74 -8.20 0.91 1.74
C PHE A 74 -9.38 0.79 2.72
N LEU A 75 -9.85 1.91 3.27
CA LEU A 75 -10.93 1.90 4.27
C LEU A 75 -12.27 1.45 3.67
N GLN A 76 -12.57 1.85 2.43
CA GLN A 76 -13.75 1.40 1.70
C GLN A 76 -13.77 -0.12 1.44
N ARG A 77 -12.61 -0.79 1.58
CA ARG A 77 -12.42 -2.23 1.38
C ARG A 77 -12.10 -2.96 2.68
N ASP A 78 -12.50 -2.39 3.81
CA ASP A 78 -12.37 -3.01 5.13
C ASP A 78 -10.93 -3.36 5.54
N ALA A 79 -9.93 -2.56 5.12
CA ALA A 79 -8.52 -2.84 5.41
C ALA A 79 -8.22 -3.11 6.90
N VAL A 80 -8.90 -2.42 7.82
CA VAL A 80 -8.74 -2.69 9.27
C VAL A 80 -9.17 -4.11 9.64
N ARG A 81 -10.28 -4.61 9.09
CA ARG A 81 -10.75 -5.99 9.35
C ARG A 81 -9.85 -7.03 8.71
N CYS A 82 -9.17 -6.68 7.61
CA CYS A 82 -8.19 -7.56 6.98
C CYS A 82 -6.86 -7.59 7.75
N LEU A 83 -6.38 -6.44 8.23
CA LEU A 83 -5.10 -6.30 8.93
C LEU A 83 -5.17 -6.71 10.41
N GLY A 84 -6.29 -6.46 11.09
CA GLY A 84 -6.45 -6.72 12.52
C GLY A 84 -6.12 -8.17 12.93
N PRO A 85 -6.69 -9.20 12.27
CA PRO A 85 -6.38 -10.60 12.57
C PRO A 85 -4.92 -10.99 12.34
N LEU A 86 -4.18 -10.29 11.47
CA LEU A 86 -2.78 -10.58 11.20
C LEU A 86 -1.85 -10.21 12.37
N LEU A 87 -2.33 -9.46 13.36
CA LEU A 87 -1.63 -9.29 14.63
C LEU A 87 -1.53 -10.62 15.41
N LEU A 88 -2.32 -11.63 15.05
CA LEU A 88 -2.30 -12.97 15.65
C LEU A 88 -1.71 -14.02 14.68
N ASP A 89 -1.11 -13.60 13.57
CA ASP A 89 -0.57 -14.50 12.54
C ASP A 89 0.48 -15.46 13.12
N PRO A 90 0.58 -16.74 12.72
CA PRO A 90 1.62 -17.63 13.24
C PRO A 90 3.07 -17.14 13.01
N CYS A 91 3.29 -16.28 12.01
CA CYS A 91 4.60 -15.73 11.69
C CYS A 91 4.82 -14.36 12.34
N LEU A 92 5.90 -14.22 13.11
CA LEU A 92 6.23 -12.98 13.82
C LEU A 92 6.45 -11.80 12.87
N THR A 93 7.12 -12.00 11.73
CA THR A 93 7.35 -10.91 10.76
C THR A 93 6.05 -10.38 10.17
N VAL A 94 5.04 -11.24 9.98
CA VAL A 94 3.70 -10.83 9.55
C VAL A 94 3.03 -10.00 10.64
N ARG A 95 3.13 -10.38 11.93
CA ARG A 95 2.58 -9.59 13.04
C ARG A 95 3.19 -8.19 13.10
N GLU A 96 4.52 -8.11 13.06
CA GLU A 96 5.26 -6.86 13.11
C GLU A 96 4.89 -5.93 11.96
N THR A 97 4.83 -6.47 10.74
CA THR A 97 4.49 -5.67 9.55
C THR A 97 3.01 -5.26 9.53
N ALA A 98 2.09 -6.11 9.99
CA ALA A 98 0.68 -5.77 10.16
C ALA A 98 0.48 -4.67 11.22
N ALA A 99 1.17 -4.76 12.36
CA ALA A 99 1.18 -3.71 13.37
C ALA A 99 1.72 -2.39 12.81
N GLY A 100 2.80 -2.44 12.03
CA GLY A 100 3.33 -1.28 11.31
C GLY A 100 2.32 -0.66 10.34
N ALA A 101 1.58 -1.48 9.60
CA ALA A 101 0.54 -1.01 8.69
C ALA A 101 -0.60 -0.31 9.43
N LEU A 102 -1.12 -0.89 10.52
CA LEU A 102 -2.17 -0.28 11.35
C LEU A 102 -1.70 1.00 12.04
N ARG A 103 -0.44 1.05 12.48
CA ARG A 103 0.18 2.26 13.03
C ARG A 103 0.24 3.37 11.99
N ASN A 104 0.63 3.08 10.76
CA ASN A 104 0.68 4.09 9.71
C ASN A 104 -0.72 4.54 9.27
N LEU A 105 -1.68 3.61 9.19
CA LEU A 105 -3.07 3.92 8.87
C LEU A 105 -3.67 4.91 9.88
N SER A 106 -3.52 4.65 11.18
CA SER A 106 -3.98 5.56 12.26
C SER A 106 -3.24 6.90 12.24
N THR A 107 -1.91 6.87 12.12
CA THR A 107 -1.09 8.10 12.15
C THR A 107 -1.38 9.02 10.97
N CYS A 108 -1.52 8.46 9.76
CA CYS A 108 -1.74 9.24 8.53
C CYS A 108 -3.22 9.54 8.26
N GLY A 109 -4.12 8.71 8.77
CA GLY A 109 -5.57 8.84 8.63
C GLY A 109 -6.21 9.87 9.57
N GLY A 110 -5.65 10.04 10.77
CA GLY A 110 -6.19 10.96 11.78
C GLY A 110 -7.33 10.36 12.59
N PHE A 111 -8.04 11.21 13.35
CA PHE A 111 -9.02 10.78 14.35
C PHE A 111 -10.15 9.93 13.78
N ASP A 112 -10.70 10.28 12.61
CA ASP A 112 -11.80 9.53 11.98
C ASP A 112 -11.40 8.08 11.68
N VAL A 113 -10.14 7.88 11.27
CA VAL A 113 -9.60 6.55 11.00
C VAL A 113 -9.34 5.78 12.28
N CYS A 114 -8.87 6.45 13.34
CA CYS A 114 -8.74 5.84 14.66
C CYS A 114 -10.10 5.39 15.21
N ASP A 115 -11.15 6.20 15.06
CA ASP A 115 -12.51 5.85 15.50
C ASP A 115 -13.07 4.65 14.72
N ASP A 116 -12.93 4.66 13.39
CA ASP A 116 -13.29 3.51 12.54
C ASP A 116 -12.50 2.25 12.95
N MET A 117 -11.20 2.39 13.25
CA MET A 117 -10.38 1.28 13.71
C MET A 117 -10.89 0.66 15.03
N VAL A 118 -11.25 1.49 16.01
CA VAL A 118 -11.83 1.03 17.28
C VAL A 118 -13.20 0.39 17.05
N SER A 119 -14.04 0.98 16.19
CA SER A 119 -15.36 0.44 15.85
C SER A 119 -15.30 -0.95 15.21
N ARG A 120 -14.15 -1.29 14.60
CA ARG A 120 -13.87 -2.58 13.96
C ARG A 120 -13.08 -3.55 14.86
N ASP A 121 -13.05 -3.28 16.16
CA ASP A 121 -12.43 -4.13 17.18
C ASP A 121 -10.93 -4.38 16.95
N VAL A 122 -10.17 -3.37 16.48
CA VAL A 122 -8.71 -3.50 16.39
C VAL A 122 -8.04 -3.66 17.76
N MET A 123 -8.71 -3.21 18.82
CA MET A 123 -8.15 -3.20 20.18
C MET A 123 -8.00 -4.61 20.74
N THR A 124 -8.91 -5.53 20.44
CA THR A 124 -8.82 -6.94 20.89
C THR A 124 -7.53 -7.62 20.41
N PRO A 125 -7.20 -7.67 19.11
CA PRO A 125 -5.96 -8.28 18.64
C PRO A 125 -4.71 -7.48 19.05
N LEU A 126 -4.78 -6.15 19.21
CA LEU A 126 -3.67 -5.35 19.74
C LEU A 126 -3.34 -5.70 21.21
N VAL A 127 -4.36 -5.82 22.06
CA VAL A 127 -4.16 -6.21 23.47
C VAL A 127 -3.63 -7.63 23.57
N ALA A 128 -4.10 -8.54 22.70
CA ALA A 128 -3.57 -9.90 22.64
C ALA A 128 -2.09 -9.92 22.23
N LEU A 129 -1.69 -9.15 21.22
CA LEU A 129 -0.29 -9.01 20.80
C LEU A 129 0.62 -8.50 21.93
N LEU A 130 0.14 -7.58 22.77
CA LEU A 130 0.92 -7.03 23.90
C LEU A 130 1.05 -7.98 25.10
N ARG A 131 0.36 -9.12 25.10
CA ARG A 131 0.39 -10.12 26.18
C ARG A 131 1.31 -11.31 25.88
N GLU A 132 1.94 -11.32 24.71
CA GLU A 132 2.98 -12.27 24.34
C GLU A 132 4.29 -12.01 25.11
#